data_AF-A0A0D2WUA6-F1
#
_entry.id   AF-A0A0D2WUA6-F1
#
_cell.length_a   1.000
_cell.length_b   1.000
_cell.length_c   1.000
_cell.angle_alpha   90.00
_cell.angle_beta   90.00
_cell.angle_gamma   90.00
#
_symmetry.space_group_name_H-M   'P 1'
#
loop_
_entity.id
_entity.type
_entity.pdbx_description
1 polymer ?
#
loop_
_entity_poly.entity_id
_entity_poly.type
_entity_poly.pdbx_seq_one_letter_code
_entity_poly.pdbx_strand_id
1 'polypeptide(L)'
;MAGRPLRAVVLGLSTWTASVSTSRAPAATKACQHSLLLLPSIATSRSGGRSSAGFPVRSLLAPIFRGFSSGSGAPSTALSRAPLHSNDSQEYIPTGRFAPDGRPIYMRRVQLQMASPSSQDSQRHHTHDHRHHQRQADHDYDDADQQERFRRAYEDQARSQREPNRFVKPILFTAVVAVGSFAIAAVVEHDRIVRRYNEPPLSRFQQWLNKAAFDLPSDQPAPVLESLRNYIDAAPPSVKLMWGIVGLNTLVFAAWRIPALLPFMYNNFLSHPGSGRALPKLLSAFSHRDPVHFGINMFALYGFGQVSQQDLGSEQFVALFLTAAVGSSLASHLYANAARRFVPSLGASGALLGIVASAVAVHPNLAVGIPFVPDVYFPAWQAFAATCTLDVLGLIFRWRMFDHAAHLGGALIGGCYALYCRPTVWGEWKRAWLQQYLSTKAHVKRSLGLK
;
A
#
# COMPACT_ATOMS: atom_id res chain seq x y z
N MET A 1 20.29 -11.52 -28.30
CA MET A 1 20.12 -11.26 -26.84
C MET A 1 19.24 -12.36 -26.27
N ALA A 2 19.85 -13.38 -25.65
CA ALA A 2 19.12 -14.48 -25.03
C ALA A 2 18.66 -14.04 -23.62
N GLY A 3 17.33 -13.99 -23.42
CA GLY A 3 16.72 -13.65 -22.14
C GLY A 3 16.90 -14.77 -21.13
N ARG A 4 17.31 -14.42 -19.91
CA ARG A 4 17.28 -15.35 -18.77
C ARG A 4 15.82 -15.53 -18.32
N PRO A 5 15.37 -16.74 -17.99
CA PRO A 5 14.02 -16.93 -17.44
C PRO A 5 13.95 -16.31 -16.04
N LEU A 6 12.97 -15.41 -15.85
CA LEU A 6 12.59 -14.89 -14.54
C LEU A 6 12.02 -16.06 -13.72
N ARG A 7 12.68 -16.37 -12.60
CA ARG A 7 12.22 -17.40 -11.65
C ARG A 7 10.96 -16.92 -10.93
N ALA A 8 10.06 -17.86 -10.64
CA ALA A 8 8.85 -17.65 -9.86
C ALA A 8 9.13 -16.87 -8.56
N VAL A 9 8.16 -16.04 -8.14
CA VAL A 9 8.15 -15.43 -6.81
C VAL A 9 7.81 -16.52 -5.79
N VAL A 10 8.82 -17.34 -5.46
CA VAL A 10 8.76 -18.28 -4.35
C VAL A 10 9.37 -17.59 -3.14
N LEU A 11 8.52 -16.98 -2.31
CA LEU A 11 8.90 -16.60 -0.96
C LEU A 11 8.49 -17.76 -0.03
N GLY A 12 9.22 -18.86 -0.14
CA GLY A 12 9.18 -19.92 0.86
C GLY A 12 9.93 -19.45 2.11
N LEU A 13 9.40 -19.76 3.29
CA LEU A 13 9.97 -19.47 4.62
C LEU A 13 11.36 -20.10 4.89
N SER A 14 12.04 -20.67 3.90
CA SER A 14 13.20 -21.55 4.09
C SER A 14 14.55 -20.83 4.25
N THR A 15 14.62 -19.51 4.34
CA THR A 15 15.90 -18.78 4.53
C THR A 15 16.18 -18.34 5.98
N TRP A 16 15.39 -18.80 6.97
CA TRP A 16 15.51 -18.42 8.38
C TRP A 16 16.12 -19.47 9.32
N THR A 17 16.93 -20.41 8.81
CA THR A 17 17.73 -21.32 9.67
C THR A 17 19.19 -21.36 9.24
N ALA A 18 19.96 -20.35 9.66
CA ALA A 18 21.41 -20.48 9.74
C ALA A 18 21.76 -21.10 11.10
N SER A 19 22.05 -22.39 11.13
CA SER A 19 22.66 -23.04 12.29
C SER A 19 24.18 -23.07 12.09
N VAL A 20 24.89 -22.48 13.04
CA VAL A 20 26.35 -22.51 13.17
C VAL A 20 26.73 -23.74 13.98
N SER A 21 27.62 -24.59 13.44
CA SER A 21 28.70 -25.35 14.13
C SER A 21 28.94 -26.70 13.43
N THR A 22 29.94 -26.80 12.55
CA THR A 22 31.37 -27.18 12.73
C THR A 22 31.69 -28.66 12.45
N SER A 23 32.66 -28.81 11.54
CA SER A 23 33.70 -29.85 11.45
C SER A 23 33.36 -31.22 10.84
N ARG A 24 33.92 -31.44 9.64
CA ARG A 24 34.94 -32.45 9.26
C ARG A 24 34.67 -33.02 7.86
N ALA A 25 35.59 -32.71 6.94
CA ALA A 25 35.85 -33.57 5.78
C ALA A 25 36.54 -34.87 6.26
N PRO A 26 36.51 -35.96 5.47
CA PRO A 26 37.51 -36.10 4.41
C PRO A 26 37.03 -36.74 3.09
N ALA A 27 37.96 -36.67 2.14
CA ALA A 27 38.02 -37.16 0.76
C ALA A 27 37.47 -38.58 0.47
N ALA A 28 37.05 -38.83 -0.78
CA ALA A 28 37.80 -39.65 -1.78
C ALA A 28 36.94 -40.13 -2.98
N THR A 29 37.43 -39.81 -4.19
CA THR A 29 37.60 -40.63 -5.43
C THR A 29 36.46 -41.35 -6.21
N LYS A 30 36.67 -41.32 -7.55
CA LYS A 30 36.22 -42.19 -8.69
C LYS A 30 34.87 -41.82 -9.37
N ALA A 31 34.87 -41.33 -10.62
CA ALA A 31 34.94 -42.06 -11.92
C ALA A 31 33.65 -42.86 -12.21
N CYS A 32 33.10 -43.08 -13.41
CA CYS A 32 33.13 -42.56 -14.80
C CYS A 32 32.04 -43.42 -15.52
N GLN A 33 31.52 -42.99 -16.69
CA GLN A 33 30.73 -43.79 -17.68
C GLN A 33 29.25 -44.12 -17.32
N HIS A 34 28.27 -44.32 -18.20
CA HIS A 34 27.93 -44.04 -19.62
C HIS A 34 26.45 -44.52 -19.81
N SER A 35 25.84 -44.21 -20.98
CA SER A 35 24.55 -44.70 -21.57
C SER A 35 23.41 -43.67 -21.47
N LEU A 36 22.97 -42.91 -22.48
CA LEU A 36 22.87 -43.06 -23.96
C LEU A 36 21.81 -44.08 -24.40
N LEU A 37 20.62 -43.60 -24.79
CA LEU A 37 19.63 -44.17 -25.74
C LEU A 37 18.68 -43.00 -26.12
N LEU A 38 18.90 -42.34 -27.26
CA LEU A 38 18.39 -42.58 -28.62
C LEU A 38 17.04 -41.90 -28.94
N LEU A 39 17.12 -41.05 -29.97
CA LEU A 39 16.09 -40.28 -30.70
C LEU A 39 15.09 -41.21 -31.46
N PRO A 40 14.08 -40.68 -32.18
CA PRO A 40 14.33 -40.10 -33.51
C PRO A 40 13.67 -38.74 -33.78
N SER A 41 14.42 -37.90 -34.48
CA SER A 41 13.98 -36.73 -35.24
C SER A 41 13.20 -37.14 -36.50
N ILE A 42 12.26 -36.29 -36.93
CA ILE A 42 11.97 -36.08 -38.36
C ILE A 42 11.98 -34.56 -38.63
N ALA A 43 12.93 -34.16 -39.47
CA ALA A 43 13.00 -32.88 -40.18
C ALA A 43 12.29 -33.08 -41.55
N THR A 44 11.87 -32.14 -42.39
CA THR A 44 12.22 -30.75 -42.74
C THR A 44 11.13 -30.29 -43.72
N SER A 45 10.84 -28.99 -43.82
CA SER A 45 10.71 -28.32 -45.14
C SER A 45 10.66 -26.80 -44.98
N ARG A 46 11.34 -26.11 -45.89
CA ARG A 46 11.61 -24.67 -45.92
C ARG A 46 11.15 -24.15 -47.29
N SER A 47 10.25 -23.17 -47.30
CA SER A 47 10.03 -22.17 -48.38
C SER A 47 9.25 -21.03 -47.69
N GLY A 48 9.50 -19.73 -47.87
CA GLY A 48 9.92 -18.96 -49.03
C GLY A 48 8.72 -18.10 -49.46
N GLY A 49 8.65 -16.82 -49.04
CA GLY A 49 7.61 -15.90 -49.53
C GLY A 49 7.41 -14.63 -48.71
N ARG A 50 7.72 -13.47 -49.31
CA ARG A 50 7.36 -12.13 -48.84
C ARG A 50 5.87 -11.86 -49.11
N SER A 51 5.18 -11.16 -48.21
CA SER A 51 4.16 -10.16 -48.58
C SER A 51 3.72 -9.31 -47.39
N SER A 52 3.66 -8.01 -47.65
CA SER A 52 3.16 -6.89 -46.85
C SER A 52 1.62 -6.83 -46.76
N ALA A 53 1.08 -6.53 -45.57
CA ALA A 53 -0.16 -5.79 -45.29
C ALA A 53 -0.26 -5.68 -43.75
N GLY A 54 -0.61 -4.58 -43.07
CA GLY A 54 -1.32 -3.38 -43.47
C GLY A 54 -2.69 -3.25 -42.76
N PHE A 55 -2.68 -3.05 -41.42
CA PHE A 55 -3.75 -2.47 -40.55
C PHE A 55 -5.16 -3.14 -40.51
N PRO A 56 -6.08 -2.79 -39.57
CA PRO A 56 -5.97 -1.98 -38.34
C PRO A 56 -6.60 -2.59 -37.07
N VAL A 57 -6.18 -2.00 -35.94
CA VAL A 57 -6.85 -1.98 -34.63
C VAL A 57 -8.15 -1.17 -34.73
N ARG A 58 -9.30 -1.75 -34.35
CA ARG A 58 -10.45 -1.06 -33.71
C ARG A 58 -11.55 -2.06 -33.33
N SER A 59 -12.26 -1.70 -32.26
CA SER A 59 -13.56 -2.22 -31.80
C SER A 59 -13.53 -3.44 -30.88
N LEU A 60 -13.64 -3.19 -29.58
CA LEU A 60 -14.49 -3.98 -28.67
C LEU A 60 -14.64 -3.24 -27.33
N LEU A 61 -15.62 -2.33 -27.28
CA LEU A 61 -16.24 -1.87 -26.04
C LEU A 61 -17.76 -1.82 -26.23
N ALA A 62 -18.43 -2.55 -25.32
CA ALA A 62 -19.81 -2.47 -24.86
C ALA A 62 -20.96 -3.04 -25.76
N PRO A 63 -22.09 -3.49 -25.17
CA PRO A 63 -22.29 -4.07 -23.84
C PRO A 63 -23.19 -5.32 -23.82
N ILE A 64 -22.93 -6.23 -22.88
CA ILE A 64 -23.83 -7.32 -22.48
C ILE A 64 -24.81 -6.75 -21.45
N PHE A 65 -26.00 -6.37 -21.90
CA PHE A 65 -27.21 -6.26 -21.09
C PHE A 65 -28.40 -6.61 -21.98
N ARG A 66 -28.89 -7.85 -21.88
CA ARG A 66 -30.24 -8.26 -22.27
C ARG A 66 -30.51 -9.64 -21.67
N GLY A 67 -31.47 -9.70 -20.76
CA GLY A 67 -31.97 -10.95 -20.18
C GLY A 67 -32.48 -10.73 -18.78
N PHE A 68 -33.70 -10.20 -18.64
CA PHE A 68 -34.83 -10.86 -17.97
C PHE A 68 -35.95 -9.84 -17.74
N SER A 69 -37.06 -10.08 -18.42
CA SER A 69 -38.33 -9.39 -18.29
C SER A 69 -39.20 -10.02 -17.20
N SER A 70 -39.97 -9.17 -16.53
CA SER A 70 -41.33 -9.36 -16.04
C SER A 70 -41.67 -10.60 -15.19
N GLY A 71 -41.92 -10.33 -13.90
CA GLY A 71 -42.70 -11.19 -13.01
C GLY A 71 -43.28 -10.36 -11.87
N SER A 72 -44.51 -9.88 -12.05
CA SER A 72 -45.32 -9.19 -11.04
C SER A 72 -45.87 -10.19 -10.00
N GLY A 73 -45.80 -9.84 -8.72
CA GLY A 73 -46.49 -10.58 -7.66
C GLY A 73 -46.02 -10.20 -6.26
N ALA A 74 -46.65 -9.21 -5.65
CA ALA A 74 -46.60 -9.04 -4.19
C ALA A 74 -47.46 -10.12 -3.52
N PRO A 75 -47.09 -10.56 -2.30
CA PRO A 75 -47.93 -10.14 -1.18
C PRO A 75 -47.15 -9.73 0.07
N SER A 76 -47.81 -8.88 0.84
CA SER A 76 -47.46 -8.42 2.18
C SER A 76 -47.49 -9.55 3.21
N THR A 77 -46.43 -9.71 3.98
CA THR A 77 -46.49 -10.25 5.35
C THR A 77 -45.38 -9.63 6.20
N ALA A 78 -45.79 -8.88 7.21
CA ALA A 78 -44.95 -8.42 8.30
C ALA A 78 -44.55 -9.62 9.18
N LEU A 79 -43.26 -9.77 9.45
CA LEU A 79 -42.78 -10.63 10.53
C LEU A 79 -41.52 -10.02 11.15
N SER A 80 -41.63 -9.82 12.45
CA SER A 80 -40.66 -9.24 13.37
C SER A 80 -39.73 -10.33 13.94
N ARG A 81 -38.53 -9.92 14.40
CA ARG A 81 -37.46 -10.66 15.12
C ARG A 81 -36.58 -11.59 14.26
N ALA A 82 -35.26 -11.69 14.44
CA ALA A 82 -34.28 -11.11 15.37
C ALA A 82 -32.89 -11.13 14.65
N PRO A 83 -31.89 -10.30 15.00
CA PRO A 83 -30.56 -10.45 14.42
C PRO A 83 -29.81 -11.60 15.10
N LEU A 84 -29.39 -12.57 14.29
CA LEU A 84 -28.38 -13.57 14.62
C LEU A 84 -27.06 -12.86 14.98
N HIS A 85 -26.55 -13.16 16.16
CA HIS A 85 -25.21 -12.76 16.59
C HIS A 85 -24.16 -13.59 15.83
N SER A 86 -23.40 -12.96 14.94
CA SER A 86 -22.10 -13.46 14.50
C SER A 86 -21.01 -12.81 15.37
N ASN A 87 -20.22 -13.64 16.04
CA ASN A 87 -19.03 -13.23 16.77
C ASN A 87 -17.92 -12.88 15.77
N ASP A 88 -17.86 -11.61 15.35
CA ASP A 88 -16.68 -11.07 14.69
C ASP A 88 -15.94 -10.16 15.69
N SER A 89 -14.73 -10.59 16.05
CA SER A 89 -13.79 -9.84 16.86
C SER A 89 -13.23 -8.64 16.08
N GLN A 90 -13.93 -7.50 16.16
CA GLN A 90 -13.31 -6.19 15.94
C GLN A 90 -13.84 -5.16 16.94
N GLU A 91 -12.89 -4.36 17.44
CA GLU A 91 -13.14 -3.21 18.30
C GLU A 91 -14.09 -2.25 17.59
N TYR A 92 -15.30 -2.15 18.15
CA TYR A 92 -16.42 -1.35 17.68
C TYR A 92 -16.03 0.13 17.67
N ILE A 93 -15.76 0.72 16.50
CA ILE A 93 -15.94 2.17 16.34
C ILE A 93 -17.45 2.39 16.21
N PRO A 94 -18.14 2.99 17.21
CA PRO A 94 -19.58 3.14 17.16
C PRO A 94 -19.96 4.02 15.97
N THR A 95 -20.56 3.45 14.93
CA THR A 95 -21.44 4.25 14.09
C THR A 95 -22.77 4.36 14.82
N GLY A 96 -23.03 5.53 15.42
CA GLY A 96 -24.26 5.79 16.16
C GLY A 96 -25.51 5.42 15.35
N ARG A 97 -26.50 4.82 16.02
CA ARG A 97 -27.83 4.62 15.44
C ARG A 97 -28.57 5.95 15.38
N PHE A 98 -29.26 6.20 14.27
CA PHE A 98 -30.07 7.40 14.04
C PHE A 98 -31.56 7.07 14.17
N ALA A 99 -32.34 8.00 14.71
CA ALA A 99 -33.78 7.99 14.62
C ALA A 99 -34.24 8.38 13.19
N PRO A 100 -35.49 8.06 12.78
CA PRO A 100 -36.00 8.34 11.44
C PRO A 100 -36.01 9.83 11.04
N ASP A 101 -35.88 10.73 12.02
CA ASP A 101 -35.80 12.19 11.84
C ASP A 101 -34.35 12.73 11.77
N GLY A 102 -33.35 11.83 11.74
CA GLY A 102 -31.94 12.17 11.58
C GLY A 102 -31.21 12.57 12.86
N ARG A 103 -31.81 12.43 14.05
CA ARG A 103 -31.14 12.67 15.34
C ARG A 103 -30.44 11.40 15.87
N PRO A 104 -29.27 11.52 16.51
CA PRO A 104 -28.60 10.37 17.12
C PRO A 104 -29.35 9.84 18.34
N ILE A 105 -29.50 8.52 18.44
CA ILE A 105 -30.03 7.84 19.64
C ILE A 105 -28.86 7.56 20.58
N TYR A 106 -28.77 8.33 21.66
CA TYR A 106 -27.80 8.08 22.74
C TYR A 106 -28.31 6.94 23.62
N MET A 107 -27.51 5.87 23.81
CA MET A 107 -27.77 4.93 24.90
C MET A 107 -27.43 5.64 26.22
N ARG A 108 -28.47 6.18 26.87
CA ARG A 108 -28.39 6.65 28.25
C ARG A 108 -28.23 5.41 29.13
N ARG A 109 -27.04 5.18 29.69
CA ARG A 109 -26.87 4.15 30.72
C ARG A 109 -27.68 4.61 31.95
N VAL A 110 -28.70 3.84 32.31
CA VAL A 110 -29.50 4.04 33.52
C VAL A 110 -28.55 3.87 34.72
N GLN A 111 -28.23 4.96 35.41
CA GLN A 111 -27.60 4.90 36.73
C GLN A 111 -28.64 4.36 37.71
N LEU A 112 -28.50 3.09 38.10
CA LEU A 112 -29.19 2.55 39.27
C LEU A 112 -28.57 3.18 40.51
N GLN A 113 -29.37 3.97 41.21
CA GLN A 113 -29.06 4.57 42.49
C GLN A 113 -29.01 3.45 43.54
N MET A 114 -27.81 3.06 43.99
CA MET A 114 -27.66 2.15 45.12
C MET A 114 -27.41 2.94 46.41
N ALA A 115 -28.20 2.60 47.43
CA ALA A 115 -28.25 3.19 48.74
C ALA A 115 -26.95 2.99 49.54
N SER A 116 -26.67 3.94 50.44
CA SER A 116 -25.53 3.94 51.38
C SER A 116 -25.52 2.73 52.31
N PRO A 117 -24.34 2.14 52.59
CA PRO A 117 -24.09 1.40 53.82
C PRO A 117 -23.38 2.27 54.87
N SER A 118 -23.78 2.03 56.10
CA SER A 118 -23.31 2.61 57.35
C SER A 118 -21.82 2.38 57.64
N SER A 119 -21.28 3.33 58.41
CA SER A 119 -19.97 3.37 59.05
C SER A 119 -19.58 2.09 59.79
N GLN A 120 -18.44 1.50 59.44
CA GLN A 120 -17.38 0.95 60.33
C GLN A 120 -16.48 -0.02 59.53
N ASP A 121 -15.54 0.48 58.71
CA ASP A 121 -14.32 -0.25 58.35
C ASP A 121 -13.30 0.65 57.61
N SER A 122 -12.85 1.72 58.28
CA SER A 122 -12.25 2.89 57.64
C SER A 122 -10.73 2.97 57.58
N GLN A 123 -9.97 1.86 57.68
CA GLN A 123 -8.49 1.96 57.55
C GLN A 123 -7.76 0.89 56.72
N ARG A 124 -8.43 -0.15 56.18
CA ARG A 124 -7.83 -1.05 55.17
C ARG A 124 -8.47 -0.99 53.79
N HIS A 125 -9.63 -0.34 53.63
CA HIS A 125 -10.31 -0.18 52.34
C HIS A 125 -9.96 1.10 51.56
N HIS A 126 -9.36 2.11 52.20
CA HIS A 126 -9.06 3.39 51.53
C HIS A 126 -8.07 3.27 50.36
N THR A 127 -7.09 2.38 50.41
CA THR A 127 -6.12 2.23 49.30
C THR A 127 -6.68 1.45 48.12
N HIS A 128 -7.68 0.59 48.33
CA HIS A 128 -8.31 -0.17 47.25
C HIS A 128 -9.39 0.66 46.54
N ASP A 129 -10.19 1.43 47.29
CA ASP A 129 -11.20 2.35 46.74
C ASP A 129 -10.58 3.50 45.96
N HIS A 130 -9.49 4.10 46.43
CA HIS A 130 -8.81 5.15 45.66
C HIS A 130 -8.27 4.64 44.33
N ARG A 131 -7.75 3.40 44.26
CA ARG A 131 -7.31 2.79 43.00
C ARG A 131 -8.49 2.49 42.06
N HIS A 132 -9.65 2.11 42.59
CA HIS A 132 -10.85 1.89 41.78
C HIS A 132 -11.42 3.21 41.26
N HIS A 133 -11.55 4.23 42.10
CA HIS A 133 -11.99 5.56 41.67
C HIS A 133 -11.04 6.21 40.69
N GLN A 134 -9.72 6.03 40.86
CA GLN A 134 -8.74 6.59 39.93
C GLN A 134 -8.73 5.84 38.59
N ARG A 135 -8.82 4.51 38.59
CA ARG A 135 -9.00 3.74 37.35
C ARG A 135 -10.31 4.07 36.64
N GLN A 136 -11.37 4.34 37.40
CA GLN A 136 -12.66 4.70 36.84
C GLN A 136 -12.65 6.12 36.29
N ALA A 137 -12.00 7.07 36.96
CA ALA A 137 -11.76 8.42 36.45
C ALA A 137 -10.85 8.44 35.22
N ASP A 138 -9.80 7.61 35.18
CA ASP A 138 -8.94 7.45 34.01
C ASP A 138 -9.73 6.85 32.83
N HIS A 139 -10.60 5.87 33.09
CA HIS A 139 -11.49 5.30 32.06
C HIS A 139 -12.51 6.32 31.55
N ASP A 140 -13.14 7.08 32.45
CA ASP A 140 -14.11 8.11 32.10
C ASP A 140 -13.45 9.27 31.33
N TYR A 141 -12.18 9.58 31.64
CA TYR A 141 -11.38 10.58 30.91
C TYR A 141 -11.02 10.12 29.50
N ASP A 142 -10.57 8.87 29.34
CA ASP A 142 -10.30 8.28 28.02
C ASP A 142 -11.56 8.21 27.15
N ASP A 143 -12.73 7.91 27.74
CA ASP A 143 -14.01 7.84 27.03
C ASP A 143 -14.49 9.25 26.60
N ALA A 144 -14.24 10.27 27.44
CA ALA A 144 -14.53 11.67 27.12
C ALA A 144 -13.64 12.23 25.99
N ASP A 145 -12.34 11.94 25.99
CA ASP A 145 -11.44 12.37 24.91
C ASP A 145 -11.78 11.66 23.59
N GLN A 146 -12.13 10.38 23.63
CA GLN A 146 -12.64 9.68 22.45
C GLN A 146 -13.93 10.33 21.92
N GLN A 147 -14.90 10.63 22.79
CA GLN A 147 -16.15 11.28 22.40
C GLN A 147 -15.92 12.66 21.77
N GLU A 148 -15.03 13.49 22.32
CA GLU A 148 -14.70 14.80 21.77
C GLU A 148 -14.04 14.69 20.39
N ARG A 149 -13.17 13.71 20.17
CA ARG A 149 -12.57 13.44 18.85
C ARG A 149 -13.62 13.03 17.83
N PHE A 150 -14.56 12.16 18.21
CA PHE A 150 -15.69 11.78 17.35
C PHE A 150 -16.55 12.99 17.00
N ARG A 151 -16.84 13.86 17.99
CA ARG A 151 -17.61 15.08 17.78
C ARG A 151 -16.92 16.02 16.79
N ARG A 152 -15.62 16.29 16.96
CA ARG A 152 -14.85 17.13 16.03
C ARG A 152 -14.78 16.55 14.63
N ALA A 153 -14.54 15.24 14.50
CA ALA A 153 -14.54 14.57 13.20
C ALA A 153 -15.89 14.70 12.49
N TYR A 154 -16.99 14.61 13.24
CA TYR A 154 -18.34 14.80 12.73
C TYR A 154 -18.61 16.26 12.32
N GLU A 155 -18.20 17.24 13.15
CA GLU A 155 -18.35 18.68 12.85
C GLU A 155 -17.54 19.07 11.60
N ASP A 156 -16.30 18.60 11.47
CA ASP A 156 -15.46 18.82 10.28
C ASP A 156 -16.04 18.16 9.04
N GLN A 157 -16.63 16.98 9.19
CA GLN A 157 -17.37 16.31 8.12
C GLN A 157 -18.61 17.11 7.71
N ALA A 158 -19.41 17.59 8.64
CA ALA A 158 -20.59 18.40 8.35
C ALA A 158 -20.21 19.72 7.67
N ARG A 159 -19.10 20.35 8.09
CA ARG A 159 -18.56 21.56 7.46
C ARG A 159 -18.11 21.30 6.03
N SER A 160 -17.29 20.26 5.80
CA SER A 160 -16.77 19.97 4.46
C SER A 160 -17.87 19.60 3.47
N GLN A 161 -18.92 18.91 3.92
CA GLN A 161 -20.05 18.52 3.05
C GLN A 161 -20.83 19.73 2.55
N ARG A 162 -20.85 20.82 3.33
CA ARG A 162 -21.48 22.10 3.00
C ARG A 162 -20.59 23.00 2.15
N GLU A 163 -19.29 22.72 2.06
CA GLU A 163 -18.41 23.51 1.21
C GLU A 163 -18.75 23.30 -0.28
N PRO A 164 -18.96 24.38 -1.05
CA PRO A 164 -19.23 24.28 -2.49
C PRO A 164 -18.05 23.66 -3.25
N ASN A 165 -16.83 23.80 -2.71
CA ASN A 165 -15.58 23.32 -3.32
C ASN A 165 -15.08 21.97 -2.77
N ARG A 166 -15.98 21.16 -2.18
CA ARG A 166 -15.64 19.85 -1.56
C ARG A 166 -14.98 18.82 -2.48
N PHE A 167 -15.10 19.00 -3.80
CA PHE A 167 -14.44 18.17 -4.80
C PHE A 167 -13.16 18.80 -5.36
N VAL A 168 -13.07 20.13 -5.36
CA VAL A 168 -11.95 20.86 -5.96
C VAL A 168 -10.67 20.63 -5.18
N LYS A 169 -10.70 20.76 -3.85
CA LYS A 169 -9.49 20.61 -3.01
C LYS A 169 -8.86 19.20 -3.16
N PRO A 170 -9.60 18.09 -3.05
CA PRO A 170 -9.02 16.75 -3.23
C PRO A 170 -8.52 16.48 -4.65
N ILE A 171 -9.23 16.95 -5.69
CA ILE A 171 -8.82 16.79 -7.09
C ILE A 171 -7.51 17.54 -7.34
N LEU A 172 -7.44 18.81 -6.93
CA LEU A 172 -6.24 19.63 -7.09
C LEU A 172 -5.05 19.03 -6.34
N PHE A 173 -5.26 18.60 -5.09
CA PHE A 173 -4.21 17.93 -4.32
C PHE A 173 -3.69 16.67 -5.03
N THR A 174 -4.59 15.84 -5.54
CA THR A 174 -4.25 14.63 -6.29
C THR A 174 -3.44 14.97 -7.54
N ALA A 175 -3.87 15.98 -8.30
CA ALA A 175 -3.17 16.42 -9.50
C ALA A 175 -1.77 16.96 -9.19
N VAL A 176 -1.63 17.78 -8.15
CA VAL A 176 -0.34 18.33 -7.72
C VAL A 176 0.62 17.22 -7.28
N VAL A 177 0.17 16.26 -6.48
CA VAL A 177 1.00 15.13 -6.06
C VAL A 177 1.37 14.24 -7.25
N ALA A 178 0.43 13.96 -8.16
CA ALA A 178 0.68 13.16 -9.35
C ALA A 178 1.74 13.81 -10.26
N VAL A 179 1.49 15.04 -10.71
CA VAL A 179 2.41 15.77 -11.60
C VAL A 179 3.76 16.03 -10.91
N GLY A 180 3.72 16.46 -9.64
CA GLY A 180 4.91 16.73 -8.85
C GLY A 180 5.78 15.50 -8.63
N SER A 181 5.19 14.34 -8.30
CA SER A 181 5.94 13.11 -8.07
C SER A 181 6.64 12.60 -9.33
N PHE A 182 5.97 12.65 -10.48
CA PHE A 182 6.57 12.31 -11.77
C PHE A 182 7.63 13.31 -12.23
N ALA A 183 7.46 14.60 -11.91
CA ALA A 183 8.44 15.65 -12.22
C ALA A 183 9.72 15.46 -11.42
N ILE A 184 9.57 15.17 -10.12
CA ILE A 184 10.68 14.83 -9.23
C ILE A 184 11.35 13.54 -9.71
N ALA A 185 10.58 12.51 -10.06
CA ALA A 185 11.12 11.26 -10.58
C ALA A 185 11.97 11.48 -11.84
N ALA A 186 11.51 12.29 -12.78
CA ALA A 186 12.28 12.62 -13.98
C ALA A 186 13.63 13.28 -13.66
N VAL A 187 13.65 14.25 -12.74
CA VAL A 187 14.87 14.97 -12.32
C VAL A 187 15.81 14.05 -11.56
N VAL A 188 15.30 13.29 -10.59
CA VAL A 188 16.11 12.36 -9.78
C VAL A 188 16.71 11.26 -10.67
N GLU A 189 15.94 10.73 -11.62
CA GLU A 189 16.43 9.71 -12.56
C GLU A 189 17.53 10.28 -13.46
N HIS A 190 17.33 11.50 -14.00
CA HIS A 190 18.34 12.21 -14.78
C HIS A 190 19.64 12.41 -13.97
N ASP A 191 19.54 12.96 -12.77
CA ASP A 191 20.70 13.22 -11.92
C ASP A 191 21.40 11.92 -11.52
N ARG A 192 20.67 10.83 -11.26
CA ARG A 192 21.26 9.51 -11.00
C ARG A 192 22.05 9.01 -12.19
N ILE A 193 21.52 9.15 -13.40
CA ILE A 193 22.18 8.73 -14.65
C ILE A 193 23.43 9.59 -14.89
N VAL A 194 23.32 10.92 -14.82
CA VAL A 194 24.44 11.84 -15.01
C VAL A 194 25.55 11.59 -13.99
N ARG A 195 25.21 11.41 -12.70
CA ARG A 195 26.19 11.06 -11.66
C ARG A 195 26.89 9.73 -11.95
N ARG A 196 26.19 8.76 -12.54
CA ARG A 196 26.77 7.46 -12.90
C ARG A 196 27.76 7.56 -14.07
N TYR A 197 27.57 8.52 -14.97
CA TYR A 197 28.49 8.78 -16.07
C TYR A 197 29.69 9.64 -15.66
N ASN A 198 29.47 10.63 -14.79
CA ASN A 198 30.51 11.59 -14.41
C ASN A 198 31.42 11.12 -13.27
N GLU A 199 31.00 10.12 -12.48
CA GLU A 199 31.84 9.55 -11.41
C GLU A 199 32.29 8.13 -11.82
N PRO A 200 33.60 7.86 -11.96
CA PRO A 200 34.08 6.53 -12.28
C PRO A 200 33.70 5.52 -11.18
N PRO A 201 33.37 4.26 -11.50
CA PRO A 201 32.90 3.27 -10.53
C PRO A 201 33.85 3.08 -9.32
N LEU A 202 35.15 3.20 -9.57
CA LEU A 202 36.19 3.08 -8.55
C LEU A 202 36.21 4.24 -7.55
N SER A 203 35.85 5.47 -7.94
CA SER A 203 35.98 6.63 -7.04
C SER A 203 35.01 6.56 -5.87
N ARG A 204 33.86 5.91 -6.02
CA ARG A 204 32.89 5.71 -4.93
C ARG A 204 33.28 4.62 -3.95
N PHE A 205 33.80 3.49 -4.44
CA PHE A 205 34.35 2.48 -3.54
C PHE A 205 35.54 3.07 -2.78
N GLN A 206 36.40 3.83 -3.44
CA GLN A 206 37.52 4.55 -2.80
C GLN A 206 37.03 5.61 -1.79
N GLN A 207 36.05 6.45 -2.13
CA GLN A 207 35.52 7.49 -1.23
C GLN A 207 34.69 6.90 -0.09
N TRP A 208 33.95 5.82 -0.33
CA TRP A 208 33.27 5.05 0.71
C TRP A 208 34.30 4.36 1.60
N LEU A 209 35.36 3.73 1.07
CA LEU A 209 36.45 3.16 1.88
C LEU A 209 37.10 4.25 2.74
N ASN A 210 37.38 5.41 2.16
CA ASN A 210 38.00 6.53 2.86
C ASN A 210 37.06 7.24 3.86
N LYS A 211 35.75 7.01 3.77
CA LYS A 211 34.73 7.59 4.67
C LYS A 211 34.13 6.54 5.62
N ALA A 212 34.29 5.26 5.32
CA ALA A 212 34.03 4.10 6.17
C ALA A 212 35.24 3.79 7.05
N ALA A 213 36.45 4.19 6.61
CA ALA A 213 37.55 4.56 7.47
C ALA A 213 37.19 5.82 8.26
N PHE A 214 36.16 5.71 9.10
CA PHE A 214 36.06 6.56 10.28
C PHE A 214 37.24 6.19 11.18
N ASP A 215 37.94 7.22 11.67
CA ASP A 215 38.91 7.17 12.76
C ASP A 215 38.28 6.54 14.02
N LEU A 216 38.13 5.22 14.00
CA LEU A 216 37.86 4.41 15.18
C LEU A 216 39.21 3.91 15.68
N PRO A 217 39.56 4.11 16.95
CA PRO A 217 40.60 3.33 17.60
C PRO A 217 40.38 1.86 17.29
N SER A 218 41.46 1.17 16.95
CA SER A 218 41.50 -0.17 16.38
C SER A 218 41.00 -1.27 17.33
N ASP A 219 39.73 -1.30 17.66
CA ASP A 219 39.07 -2.47 18.24
C ASP A 219 37.86 -2.81 17.37
N GLN A 220 38.00 -3.93 16.65
CA GLN A 220 37.26 -4.35 15.46
C GLN A 220 35.75 -4.09 15.51
N PRO A 221 35.11 -3.54 14.45
CA PRO A 221 33.66 -3.49 14.38
C PRO A 221 33.12 -4.91 14.52
N ALA A 222 32.17 -5.12 15.43
CA ALA A 222 31.63 -6.44 15.72
C ALA A 222 31.26 -7.14 14.39
N PRO A 223 31.73 -8.38 14.13
CA PRO A 223 31.64 -9.05 12.82
C PRO A 223 30.21 -9.13 12.25
N VAL A 224 29.20 -9.00 13.11
CA VAL A 224 27.78 -8.94 12.78
C VAL A 224 27.40 -7.65 12.04
N LEU A 225 27.88 -6.48 12.46
CA LEU A 225 27.55 -5.19 11.84
C LEU A 225 28.15 -5.09 10.42
N GLU A 226 29.38 -5.58 10.26
CA GLU A 226 30.05 -5.67 8.96
C GLU A 226 29.29 -6.62 8.02
N SER A 227 28.85 -7.77 8.51
CA SER A 227 28.07 -8.75 7.74
C SER A 227 26.72 -8.18 7.31
N LEU A 228 26.02 -7.47 8.19
CA LEU A 228 24.76 -6.80 7.88
C LEU A 228 24.93 -5.72 6.81
N ARG A 229 25.98 -4.90 6.95
CA ARG A 229 26.31 -3.87 5.98
C ARG A 229 26.57 -4.47 4.61
N ASN A 230 27.40 -5.51 4.52
CA ASN A 230 27.71 -6.19 3.27
C ASN A 230 26.46 -6.80 2.63
N TYR A 231 25.56 -7.41 3.42
CA TYR A 231 24.29 -7.93 2.92
C TYR A 231 23.39 -6.82 2.36
N ILE A 232 23.28 -5.70 3.08
CA ILE A 232 22.49 -4.55 2.63
C ILE A 232 23.09 -3.97 1.35
N ASP A 233 24.39 -3.78 1.30
CA ASP A 233 25.09 -3.19 0.17
C ASP A 233 24.98 -4.08 -1.09
N ALA A 234 25.00 -5.41 -0.93
CA ALA A 234 24.81 -6.36 -2.01
C ALA A 234 23.36 -6.47 -2.54
N ALA A 235 22.37 -5.99 -1.80
CA ALA A 235 20.96 -6.13 -2.18
C ALA A 235 20.62 -5.36 -3.48
N PRO A 236 19.78 -5.94 -4.38
CA PRO A 236 19.31 -5.25 -5.57
C PRO A 236 18.55 -3.95 -5.25
N PRO A 237 18.51 -2.97 -6.18
CA PRO A 237 17.76 -1.73 -5.98
C PRO A 237 16.29 -1.93 -5.64
N SER A 238 15.64 -2.96 -6.22
CA SER A 238 14.26 -3.35 -5.90
C SER A 238 14.10 -3.66 -4.41
N VAL A 239 14.98 -4.50 -3.88
CA VAL A 239 14.95 -4.97 -2.49
C VAL A 239 15.21 -3.81 -1.53
N LYS A 240 16.21 -2.96 -1.82
CA LYS A 240 16.51 -1.77 -1.02
C LYS A 240 15.31 -0.82 -0.95
N LEU A 241 14.62 -0.60 -2.08
CA LEU A 241 13.42 0.23 -2.11
C LEU A 241 12.29 -0.38 -1.30
N MET A 242 12.05 -1.68 -1.41
CA MET A 242 11.03 -2.37 -0.62
C MET A 242 11.34 -2.27 0.88
N TRP A 243 12.59 -2.50 1.30
CA TRP A 243 12.98 -2.33 2.71
C TRP A 243 12.77 -0.90 3.20
N GLY A 244 13.05 0.10 2.37
CA GLY A 244 12.79 1.50 2.72
C GLY A 244 11.30 1.76 2.98
N ILE A 245 10.41 1.27 2.11
CA ILE A 245 8.97 1.46 2.26
C ILE A 245 8.42 0.61 3.41
N VAL A 246 8.85 -0.64 3.56
CA VAL A 246 8.49 -1.51 4.69
C VAL A 246 8.97 -0.91 6.01
N GLY A 247 10.18 -0.37 6.06
CA GLY A 247 10.73 0.31 7.23
C GLY A 247 9.89 1.54 7.60
N LEU A 248 9.54 2.38 6.63
CA LEU A 248 8.66 3.53 6.85
C LEU A 248 7.28 3.12 7.38
N ASN A 249 6.64 2.12 6.78
CA ASN A 249 5.35 1.61 7.26
C ASN A 249 5.47 1.00 8.67
N THR A 250 6.58 0.30 8.97
CA THR A 250 6.87 -0.24 10.30
C THR A 250 6.98 0.87 11.34
N LEU A 251 7.66 1.98 11.02
CA LEU A 251 7.78 3.14 11.92
C LEU A 251 6.41 3.78 12.20
N VAL A 252 5.59 3.96 11.17
CA VAL A 252 4.24 4.51 11.32
C VAL A 252 3.33 3.56 12.09
N PHE A 253 3.41 2.25 11.84
CA PHE A 253 2.71 1.22 12.59
C PHE A 253 3.11 1.22 14.07
N ALA A 254 4.41 1.35 14.38
CA ALA A 254 4.90 1.48 15.74
C ALA A 254 4.40 2.76 16.42
N ALA A 255 4.31 3.88 15.69
CA ALA A 255 3.78 5.14 16.20
C ALA A 255 2.31 5.02 16.65
N TRP A 256 1.50 4.18 15.99
CA TRP A 256 0.13 3.86 16.45
C TRP A 256 0.08 3.12 17.79
N ARG A 257 1.20 2.59 18.30
CA ARG A 257 1.29 1.87 19.58
C ARG A 257 1.72 2.76 20.74
N ILE A 258 2.03 4.03 20.47
CA ILE A 258 2.47 4.99 21.49
C ILE A 258 1.29 5.91 21.83
N PRO A 259 0.69 5.83 23.04
CA PRO A 259 -0.49 6.63 23.41
C PRO A 259 -0.31 8.13 23.20
N ALA A 260 0.88 8.66 23.53
CA ALA A 260 1.22 10.06 23.36
C ALA A 260 1.18 10.54 21.89
N LEU A 261 1.36 9.64 20.92
CA LEU A 261 1.32 9.99 19.49
C LEU A 261 -0.08 9.85 18.88
N LEU A 262 -1.03 9.20 19.56
CA LEU A 262 -2.37 8.95 19.00
C LEU A 262 -3.06 10.21 18.46
N PRO A 263 -3.10 11.36 19.17
CA PRO A 263 -3.73 12.58 18.61
C PRO A 263 -3.09 13.00 17.28
N PHE A 264 -1.77 12.90 17.18
CA PHE A 264 -1.04 13.21 15.95
C PHE A 264 -1.36 12.21 14.84
N MET A 265 -1.42 10.92 15.16
CA MET A 265 -1.73 9.84 14.21
C MET A 265 -3.16 9.96 13.66
N TYR A 266 -4.16 10.19 14.51
CA TYR A 266 -5.54 10.39 14.06
C TYR A 266 -5.70 11.62 13.16
N ASN A 267 -4.94 12.70 13.41
CA ASN A 267 -5.04 13.93 12.63
C ASN A 267 -4.31 13.88 11.27
N ASN A 268 -3.27 13.06 11.15
CA ASN A 268 -2.37 13.07 10.00
C ASN A 268 -2.30 11.75 9.22
N PHE A 269 -2.51 10.61 9.89
CA PHE A 269 -2.33 9.26 9.31
C PHE A 269 -3.64 8.48 9.15
N LEU A 270 -4.79 9.09 9.47
CA LEU A 270 -6.12 8.55 9.20
C LEU A 270 -6.83 9.45 8.17
N SER A 271 -7.17 8.89 7.01
CA SER A 271 -7.86 9.63 5.97
C SER A 271 -9.35 9.62 6.25
N HIS A 272 -9.92 10.79 6.52
CA HIS A 272 -11.36 10.96 6.56
C HIS A 272 -11.83 11.47 5.20
N PRO A 273 -12.66 10.71 4.46
CA PRO A 273 -13.26 11.18 3.19
C PRO A 273 -14.13 12.42 3.39
N GLY A 274 -14.67 12.59 4.60
CA GLY A 274 -15.40 13.80 5.00
C GLY A 274 -14.50 14.94 5.45
N SER A 275 -13.18 14.78 5.50
CA SER A 275 -12.31 15.90 5.88
C SER A 275 -11.85 16.66 4.64
N GLY A 276 -11.83 18.00 4.73
CA GLY A 276 -11.19 18.87 3.74
C GLY A 276 -9.65 18.82 3.81
N ARG A 277 -9.07 17.93 4.63
CA ARG A 277 -7.64 17.84 4.89
C ARG A 277 -6.97 17.05 3.76
N ALA A 278 -5.96 17.65 3.16
CA ALA A 278 -5.25 17.08 2.02
C ALA A 278 -4.18 16.07 2.44
N LEU A 279 -3.33 16.42 3.41
CA LEU A 279 -2.18 15.62 3.82
C LEU A 279 -2.53 14.17 4.27
N PRO A 280 -3.61 13.92 5.04
CA PRO A 280 -3.97 12.55 5.41
C PRO A 280 -4.33 11.65 4.23
N LYS A 281 -4.73 12.22 3.08
CA LYS A 281 -5.02 11.47 1.86
C LYS A 281 -3.77 10.83 1.26
N LEU A 282 -2.58 11.34 1.58
CA LEU A 282 -1.31 10.76 1.20
C LEU A 282 -0.72 9.90 2.34
N LEU A 283 -0.64 10.44 3.56
CA LEU A 283 0.03 9.77 4.68
C LEU A 283 -0.68 8.48 5.13
N SER A 284 -2.00 8.40 4.95
CA SER A 284 -2.76 7.17 5.23
C SER A 284 -2.28 5.95 4.44
N ALA A 285 -1.65 6.14 3.27
CA ALA A 285 -1.06 5.04 2.49
C ALA A 285 0.16 4.39 3.16
N PHE A 286 0.74 5.03 4.18
CA PHE A 286 1.84 4.50 4.99
C PHE A 286 1.40 4.03 6.37
N SER A 287 0.09 4.01 6.63
CA SER A 287 -0.50 3.89 7.96
C SER A 287 -1.25 2.57 8.13
N HIS A 288 -0.95 1.85 9.20
CA HIS A 288 -1.62 0.60 9.59
C HIS A 288 -1.82 0.59 11.09
N ARG A 289 -2.99 0.12 11.55
CA ARG A 289 -3.28 -0.10 12.98
C ARG A 289 -3.34 -1.59 13.32
N ASP A 290 -3.94 -2.36 12.42
CA ASP A 290 -4.12 -3.81 12.53
C ASP A 290 -2.89 -4.61 12.03
N PRO A 291 -2.36 -5.58 12.80
CA PRO A 291 -1.21 -6.39 12.41
C PRO A 291 -1.41 -7.25 11.16
N VAL A 292 -2.59 -7.81 10.95
CA VAL A 292 -2.87 -8.71 9.81
C VAL A 292 -2.91 -7.90 8.52
N HIS A 293 -3.63 -6.76 8.55
CA HIS A 293 -3.68 -5.82 7.44
C HIS A 293 -2.28 -5.25 7.10
N PHE A 294 -1.46 -4.97 8.11
CA PHE A 294 -0.06 -4.60 7.90
C PHE A 294 0.72 -5.74 7.22
N GLY A 295 0.64 -6.96 7.74
CA GLY A 295 1.37 -8.12 7.22
C GLY A 295 1.03 -8.45 5.77
N ILE A 296 -0.27 -8.47 5.42
CA ILE A 296 -0.73 -8.73 4.04
C ILE A 296 -0.22 -7.65 3.08
N ASN A 297 -0.27 -6.37 3.48
CA ASN A 297 0.22 -5.29 2.64
C ASN A 297 1.74 -5.34 2.44
N MET A 298 2.52 -5.62 3.49
CA MET A 298 3.97 -5.74 3.36
C MET A 298 4.36 -6.97 2.51
N PHE A 299 3.61 -8.07 2.62
CA PHE A 299 3.77 -9.23 1.75
C PHE A 299 3.50 -8.88 0.28
N ALA A 300 2.37 -8.24 -0.02
CA ALA A 300 2.01 -7.81 -1.38
C ALA A 300 3.02 -6.81 -1.95
N LEU A 301 3.48 -5.85 -1.15
CA LEU A 301 4.52 -4.89 -1.50
C LEU A 301 5.83 -5.61 -1.84
N TYR A 302 6.28 -6.55 -1.02
CA TYR A 302 7.55 -7.23 -1.25
C TYR A 302 7.51 -8.14 -2.48
N GLY A 303 6.37 -8.77 -2.79
CA GLY A 303 6.18 -9.56 -4.01
C GLY A 303 6.04 -8.70 -5.27
N PHE A 304 4.91 -8.01 -5.41
CA PHE A 304 4.58 -7.25 -6.63
C PHE A 304 5.37 -5.95 -6.76
N GLY A 305 5.78 -5.33 -5.65
CA GLY A 305 6.56 -4.11 -5.68
C GLY A 305 7.93 -4.31 -6.31
N GLN A 306 8.57 -5.47 -6.10
CA GLN A 306 9.83 -5.79 -6.77
C GLN A 306 9.66 -5.96 -8.27
N VAL A 307 8.62 -6.67 -8.71
CA VAL A 307 8.31 -6.87 -10.13
C VAL A 307 8.07 -5.51 -10.81
N SER A 308 7.19 -4.69 -10.24
CA SER A 308 6.88 -3.36 -10.77
C SER A 308 8.11 -2.44 -10.76
N GLN A 309 8.94 -2.48 -9.71
CA GLN A 309 10.17 -1.70 -9.66
C GLN A 309 11.17 -2.11 -10.73
N GLN A 310 11.28 -3.40 -11.05
CA GLN A 310 12.16 -3.87 -12.13
C GLN A 310 11.72 -3.36 -13.51
N ASP A 311 10.41 -3.23 -13.74
CA ASP A 311 9.88 -2.66 -14.97
C ASP A 311 10.03 -1.14 -15.05
N LEU A 312 9.78 -0.43 -13.95
CA LEU A 312 9.67 1.02 -13.92
C LEU A 312 10.99 1.74 -13.57
N GLY A 313 11.87 1.07 -12.82
CA GLY A 313 12.92 1.73 -12.04
C GLY A 313 12.38 2.36 -10.75
N SER A 314 13.28 2.69 -9.82
CA SER A 314 12.91 3.18 -8.48
C SER A 314 12.14 4.51 -8.51
N GLU A 315 12.53 5.42 -9.41
CA GLU A 315 11.99 6.77 -9.47
C GLU A 315 10.54 6.77 -9.95
N GLN A 316 10.26 6.09 -11.08
CA GLN A 316 8.90 5.93 -11.59
C GLN A 316 8.04 5.06 -10.66
N PHE A 317 8.61 4.03 -10.02
CA PHE A 317 7.90 3.24 -9.03
C PHE A 317 7.37 4.11 -7.90
N VAL A 318 8.22 4.95 -7.30
CA VAL A 318 7.80 5.84 -6.19
C VAL A 318 6.76 6.85 -6.68
N ALA A 319 6.94 7.44 -7.86
CA ALA A 319 5.95 8.36 -8.43
C ALA A 319 4.59 7.68 -8.64
N LEU A 320 4.59 6.46 -9.19
CA LEU A 320 3.36 5.69 -9.38
C LEU A 320 2.73 5.31 -8.03
N PHE A 321 3.52 4.86 -7.05
CA PHE A 321 3.02 4.52 -5.71
C PHE A 321 2.34 5.72 -5.04
N LEU A 322 2.97 6.90 -5.07
CA LEU A 322 2.42 8.12 -4.48
C LEU A 322 1.17 8.59 -5.25
N THR A 323 1.18 8.50 -6.57
CA THR A 323 0.03 8.85 -7.43
C THR A 323 -1.15 7.90 -7.18
N ALA A 324 -0.90 6.60 -7.09
CA ALA A 324 -1.90 5.60 -6.76
C ALA A 324 -2.45 5.80 -5.34
N ALA A 325 -1.61 6.20 -4.37
CA ALA A 325 -2.04 6.54 -3.01
C ALA A 325 -3.07 7.68 -3.00
N VAL A 326 -2.74 8.84 -3.59
CA VAL A 326 -3.67 9.98 -3.62
C VAL A 326 -4.88 9.72 -4.53
N GLY A 327 -4.71 8.98 -5.63
CA GLY A 327 -5.81 8.60 -6.52
C GLY A 327 -6.80 7.65 -5.86
N SER A 328 -6.31 6.70 -5.07
CA SER A 328 -7.15 5.81 -4.23
C SER A 328 -7.95 6.63 -3.21
N SER A 329 -7.28 7.54 -2.50
CA SER A 329 -7.94 8.44 -1.54
C SER A 329 -8.97 9.34 -2.22
N LEU A 330 -8.72 9.79 -3.46
CA LEU A 330 -9.70 10.55 -4.24
C LEU A 330 -10.91 9.69 -4.62
N ALA A 331 -10.70 8.44 -5.08
CA ALA A 331 -11.80 7.54 -5.41
C ALA A 331 -12.69 7.25 -4.18
N SER A 332 -12.07 6.98 -3.02
CA SER A 332 -12.79 6.84 -1.75
C SER A 332 -13.55 8.12 -1.37
N HIS A 333 -12.95 9.30 -1.56
CA HIS A 333 -13.60 10.60 -1.34
C HIS A 333 -14.84 10.80 -2.23
N LEU A 334 -14.72 10.50 -3.52
CA LEU A 334 -15.83 10.61 -4.47
C LEU A 334 -16.94 9.63 -4.14
N TYR A 335 -16.60 8.36 -3.85
CA TYR A 335 -17.57 7.36 -3.44
C TYR A 335 -18.27 7.73 -2.13
N ALA A 336 -17.53 8.21 -1.13
CA ALA A 336 -18.10 8.63 0.16
C ALA A 336 -19.16 9.73 -0.01
N ASN A 337 -18.91 10.69 -0.91
CA ASN A 337 -19.87 11.75 -1.23
C ASN A 337 -21.08 11.22 -2.00
N ALA A 338 -20.88 10.32 -2.98
CA ALA A 338 -21.95 9.73 -3.77
C ALA A 338 -22.86 8.80 -2.94
N ALA A 339 -22.26 7.93 -2.13
CA ALA A 339 -22.95 6.96 -1.29
C ALA A 339 -23.41 7.53 0.06
N ARG A 340 -23.05 8.79 0.38
CA ARG A 340 -23.27 9.45 1.68
C ARG A 340 -22.72 8.64 2.87
N ARG A 341 -21.54 8.02 2.69
CA ARG A 341 -20.87 7.19 3.70
C ARG A 341 -19.43 7.63 3.90
N PHE A 342 -19.14 8.19 5.06
CA PHE A 342 -17.85 8.81 5.35
C PHE A 342 -17.08 7.95 6.37
N VAL A 343 -16.71 6.75 5.93
CA VAL A 343 -15.92 5.83 6.76
C VAL A 343 -14.45 6.22 6.64
N PRO A 344 -13.74 6.46 7.76
CA PRO A 344 -12.31 6.74 7.73
C PRO A 344 -11.53 5.53 7.23
N SER A 345 -10.44 5.76 6.49
CA SER A 345 -9.58 4.68 5.99
C SER A 345 -8.08 4.98 6.19
N LEU A 346 -7.33 3.90 6.34
CA LEU A 346 -5.87 3.86 6.38
C LEU A 346 -5.38 2.55 5.75
N GLY A 347 -4.19 2.56 5.20
CA GLY A 347 -3.56 1.39 4.60
C GLY A 347 -2.94 1.67 3.24
N ALA A 348 -1.85 0.97 2.96
CA ALA A 348 -1.19 0.99 1.66
C ALA A 348 -1.99 0.32 0.53
N SER A 349 -3.06 -0.41 0.84
CA SER A 349 -3.73 -1.35 -0.07
C SER A 349 -4.22 -0.71 -1.38
N GLY A 350 -4.74 0.51 -1.35
CA GLY A 350 -5.12 1.24 -2.58
C GLY A 350 -3.92 1.52 -3.49
N ALA A 351 -2.83 2.06 -2.93
CA ALA A 351 -1.59 2.28 -3.66
C ALA A 351 -0.99 0.97 -4.19
N LEU A 352 -1.00 -0.08 -3.36
CA LEU A 352 -0.52 -1.40 -3.71
C LEU A 352 -1.35 -2.02 -4.83
N LEU A 353 -2.67 -1.88 -4.83
CA LEU A 353 -3.48 -2.43 -5.92
C LEU A 353 -3.20 -1.70 -7.24
N GLY A 354 -2.78 -0.43 -7.21
CA GLY A 354 -2.22 0.25 -8.37
C GLY A 354 -0.87 -0.33 -8.85
N ILE A 355 0.03 -0.63 -7.92
CA ILE A 355 1.30 -1.32 -8.25
C ILE A 355 1.04 -2.71 -8.83
N VAL A 356 0.12 -3.47 -8.23
CA VAL A 356 -0.31 -4.79 -8.71
C VAL A 356 -0.92 -4.66 -10.10
N ALA A 357 -1.84 -3.72 -10.33
CA ALA A 357 -2.44 -3.48 -11.65
C ALA A 357 -1.37 -3.17 -12.71
N SER A 358 -0.37 -2.35 -12.35
CA SER A 358 0.74 -2.04 -13.24
C SER A 358 1.60 -3.28 -13.54
N ALA A 359 1.88 -4.13 -12.56
CA ALA A 359 2.67 -5.34 -12.75
C ALA A 359 1.89 -6.38 -13.59
N VAL A 360 0.61 -6.58 -13.30
CA VAL A 360 -0.28 -7.51 -14.01
C VAL A 360 -0.50 -7.09 -15.46
N ALA A 361 -0.56 -5.79 -15.75
CA ALA A 361 -0.67 -5.28 -17.11
C ALA A 361 0.55 -5.69 -17.99
N VAL A 362 1.73 -5.84 -17.38
CA VAL A 362 2.97 -6.22 -18.09
C VAL A 362 3.20 -7.74 -18.02
N HIS A 363 2.93 -8.35 -16.86
CA HIS A 363 3.22 -9.75 -16.56
C HIS A 363 1.95 -10.51 -16.12
N PRO A 364 0.92 -10.65 -16.97
CA PRO A 364 -0.36 -11.22 -16.58
C PRO A 364 -0.28 -12.68 -16.13
N ASN A 365 0.68 -13.44 -16.68
CA ASN A 365 0.89 -14.86 -16.40
C ASN A 365 1.93 -15.12 -15.31
N LEU A 366 2.38 -14.09 -14.59
CA LEU A 366 3.25 -14.27 -13.42
C LEU A 366 2.56 -15.20 -12.42
N ALA A 367 3.23 -16.26 -11.99
CA ALA A 367 2.68 -17.18 -10.99
C ALA A 367 2.59 -16.51 -9.62
N VAL A 368 1.41 -16.49 -9.04
CA VAL A 368 1.10 -15.91 -7.73
C VAL A 368 0.59 -17.03 -6.84
N GLY A 369 1.20 -17.18 -5.66
CA GLY A 369 0.76 -18.13 -4.65
C GLY A 369 -0.16 -17.50 -3.61
N ILE A 370 -0.97 -18.34 -2.95
CA ILE A 370 -1.73 -17.92 -1.78
C ILE A 370 -0.79 -17.96 -0.56
N PRO A 371 -0.72 -16.89 0.27
CA PRO A 371 0.06 -16.93 1.49
C PRO A 371 -0.31 -18.15 2.35
N PHE A 372 0.71 -18.86 2.84
CA PHE A 372 0.57 -20.05 3.71
C PHE A 372 -0.08 -21.30 3.10
N VAL A 373 -0.37 -21.31 1.79
CA VAL A 373 -0.82 -22.51 1.07
C VAL A 373 0.29 -22.94 0.11
N PRO A 374 1.09 -23.97 0.44
CA PRO A 374 2.14 -24.44 -0.46
C PRO A 374 1.55 -25.02 -1.76
N ASP A 375 2.34 -24.96 -2.83
CA ASP A 375 2.08 -25.61 -4.12
C ASP A 375 0.81 -25.18 -4.88
N VAL A 376 0.12 -24.12 -4.43
CA VAL A 376 -1.03 -23.53 -5.13
C VAL A 376 -0.61 -22.21 -5.77
N TYR A 377 -0.59 -22.20 -7.11
CA TYR A 377 -0.25 -21.02 -7.90
C TYR A 377 -1.27 -20.78 -9.00
N PHE A 378 -1.57 -19.50 -9.25
CA PHE A 378 -2.39 -19.07 -10.38
C PHE A 378 -1.74 -17.88 -11.09
N PRO A 379 -2.11 -17.62 -12.36
CA PRO A 379 -1.73 -16.41 -13.07
C PRO A 379 -2.12 -15.14 -12.30
N ALA A 380 -1.23 -14.16 -12.27
CA ALA A 380 -1.44 -12.88 -11.55
C ALA A 380 -2.71 -12.15 -12.00
N TRP A 381 -3.09 -12.26 -13.27
CA TRP A 381 -4.34 -11.67 -13.77
C TRP A 381 -5.58 -12.25 -13.07
N GLN A 382 -5.57 -13.54 -12.71
CA GLN A 382 -6.69 -14.18 -12.00
C GLN A 382 -6.80 -13.65 -10.57
N ALA A 383 -5.66 -13.52 -9.88
CA ALA A 383 -5.57 -12.91 -8.56
C ALA A 383 -6.18 -11.51 -8.56
N PHE A 384 -5.73 -10.70 -9.51
CA PHE A 384 -6.15 -9.32 -9.65
C PHE A 384 -7.64 -9.21 -10.02
N ALA A 385 -8.11 -10.01 -10.97
CA ALA A 385 -9.53 -10.06 -11.34
C ALA A 385 -10.42 -10.47 -10.16
N ALA A 386 -9.98 -11.45 -9.36
CA ALA A 386 -10.69 -11.87 -8.15
C ALA A 386 -10.73 -10.75 -7.11
N THR A 387 -9.62 -10.07 -6.84
CA THR A 387 -9.58 -8.91 -5.94
C THR A 387 -10.50 -7.78 -6.40
N CYS A 388 -10.42 -7.38 -7.67
CA CYS A 388 -11.31 -6.34 -8.22
C CYS A 388 -12.78 -6.74 -8.16
N THR A 389 -13.08 -8.04 -8.39
CA THR A 389 -14.44 -8.56 -8.26
C THR A 389 -14.93 -8.46 -6.82
N LEU A 390 -14.12 -8.87 -5.84
CA LEU A 390 -14.45 -8.74 -4.42
C LEU A 390 -14.66 -7.28 -4.01
N ASP A 391 -13.89 -6.33 -4.56
CA ASP A 391 -14.09 -4.91 -4.30
C ASP A 391 -15.39 -4.38 -4.91
N VAL A 392 -15.72 -4.78 -6.14
CA VAL A 392 -17.00 -4.42 -6.78
C VAL A 392 -18.18 -4.98 -5.98
N LEU A 393 -18.13 -6.25 -5.58
CA LEU A 393 -19.15 -6.87 -4.73
C LEU A 393 -19.21 -6.17 -3.36
N GLY A 394 -18.07 -5.80 -2.79
CA GLY A 394 -17.99 -5.03 -1.56
C GLY A 394 -18.67 -3.66 -1.65
N LEU A 395 -18.57 -2.97 -2.79
CA LEU A 395 -19.32 -1.74 -3.05
C LEU A 395 -20.82 -2.00 -3.22
N ILE A 396 -21.22 -3.04 -3.96
CA ILE A 396 -22.63 -3.41 -4.21
C ILE A 396 -23.32 -3.81 -2.90
N PHE A 397 -22.71 -4.71 -2.13
CA PHE A 397 -23.24 -5.24 -0.87
C PHE A 397 -22.87 -4.38 0.35
N ARG A 398 -22.12 -3.29 0.13
CA ARG A 398 -21.76 -2.29 1.15
C ARG A 398 -21.01 -2.87 2.35
N TRP A 399 -20.06 -3.76 2.07
CA TRP A 399 -19.14 -4.29 3.07
C TRP A 399 -18.26 -3.18 3.66
N ARG A 400 -17.81 -3.40 4.91
CA ARG A 400 -17.08 -2.40 5.70
C ARG A 400 -15.64 -2.81 6.04
N MET A 401 -15.24 -4.03 5.70
CA MET A 401 -13.90 -4.54 6.04
C MET A 401 -12.78 -3.81 5.30
N PHE A 402 -13.03 -3.34 4.07
CA PHE A 402 -12.03 -2.68 3.23
C PHE A 402 -12.57 -1.40 2.58
N ASP A 403 -11.66 -0.50 2.21
CA ASP A 403 -11.97 0.66 1.38
C ASP A 403 -11.99 0.24 -0.10
N HIS A 404 -13.07 -0.42 -0.50
CA HIS A 404 -13.23 -0.98 -1.85
C HIS A 404 -13.14 0.07 -2.95
N ALA A 405 -13.60 1.30 -2.69
CA ALA A 405 -13.50 2.41 -3.64
C ALA A 405 -12.04 2.87 -3.80
N ALA A 406 -11.29 2.94 -2.70
CA ALA A 406 -9.86 3.21 -2.76
C ALA A 406 -9.11 2.15 -3.56
N HIS A 407 -9.40 0.87 -3.33
CA HIS A 407 -8.78 -0.23 -4.07
C HIS A 407 -9.01 -0.09 -5.58
N LEU A 408 -10.26 0.02 -6.03
CA LEU A 408 -10.57 0.17 -7.45
C LEU A 408 -9.99 1.45 -8.06
N GLY A 409 -9.95 2.55 -7.29
CA GLY A 409 -9.30 3.78 -7.69
C GLY A 409 -7.80 3.61 -7.94
N GLY A 410 -7.10 2.95 -7.02
CA GLY A 410 -5.69 2.62 -7.17
C GLY A 410 -5.42 1.71 -8.37
N ALA A 411 -6.23 0.64 -8.51
CA ALA A 411 -6.17 -0.28 -9.64
C ALA A 411 -6.32 0.44 -10.99
N LEU A 412 -7.28 1.37 -11.08
CA LEU A 412 -7.50 2.19 -12.27
C LEU A 412 -6.28 3.05 -12.59
N ILE A 413 -5.73 3.75 -11.60
CA ILE A 413 -4.54 4.61 -11.79
C ILE A 413 -3.34 3.78 -12.28
N GLY A 414 -3.07 2.65 -11.61
CA GLY A 414 -1.97 1.76 -11.96
C GLY A 414 -2.10 1.15 -13.36
N GLY A 415 -3.28 0.62 -13.68
CA GLY A 415 -3.58 0.05 -14.99
C GLY A 415 -3.51 1.10 -16.10
N CYS A 416 -4.11 2.28 -15.90
CA CYS A 416 -4.03 3.38 -16.86
C CYS A 416 -2.58 3.84 -17.10
N TYR A 417 -1.78 3.92 -16.04
CA TYR A 417 -0.37 4.27 -16.17
C TYR A 417 0.40 3.23 -16.98
N ALA A 418 0.26 1.95 -16.66
CA ALA A 418 1.00 0.89 -17.34
C ALA A 418 0.62 0.72 -18.81
N LEU A 419 -0.68 0.76 -19.11
CA LEU A 419 -1.21 0.50 -20.46
C LEU A 419 -1.14 1.70 -21.39
N TYR A 420 -1.29 2.92 -20.85
CA TYR A 420 -1.36 4.14 -21.65
C TYR A 420 -0.24 5.12 -21.32
N CYS A 421 -0.18 5.64 -20.09
CA CYS A 421 0.71 6.77 -19.80
C CYS A 421 2.19 6.41 -19.96
N ARG A 422 2.62 5.21 -19.58
CA ARG A 422 4.02 4.77 -19.69
C ARG A 422 4.50 4.69 -21.15
N PRO A 423 3.80 3.98 -22.06
CA PRO A 423 4.26 3.90 -23.46
C PRO A 423 4.05 5.20 -24.25
N THR A 424 3.00 5.98 -23.99
CA THR A 424 2.65 7.13 -24.85
C THR A 424 3.04 8.48 -24.27
N VAL A 425 2.86 8.70 -22.95
CA VAL A 425 3.00 10.03 -22.34
C VAL A 425 4.36 10.23 -21.70
N TRP A 426 4.84 9.24 -20.94
CA TRP A 426 6.00 9.39 -20.06
C TRP A 426 7.26 9.82 -20.81
N GLY A 427 7.56 9.19 -21.95
CA GLY A 427 8.78 9.48 -22.71
C GLY A 427 8.82 10.89 -23.29
N GLU A 428 7.69 11.40 -23.79
CA GLU A 428 7.58 12.76 -24.33
C GLU A 428 7.58 13.79 -23.20
N TRP A 429 6.76 13.55 -22.19
CA TRP A 429 6.60 14.43 -21.05
C TRP A 429 7.90 14.58 -20.25
N LYS A 430 8.61 13.47 -19.97
CA LYS A 430 9.91 13.49 -19.29
C LYS A 430 10.93 14.31 -20.06
N ARG A 431 10.98 14.19 -21.41
CA ARG A 431 11.91 14.96 -22.24
C ARG A 431 11.59 16.45 -22.18
N ALA A 432 10.34 16.83 -22.38
CA ALA A 432 9.91 18.24 -22.31
C ALA A 432 10.20 18.85 -20.93
N TRP A 433 9.86 18.13 -19.86
CA TRP A 433 10.12 18.56 -18.49
C TRP A 433 11.62 18.74 -18.21
N LEU A 434 12.45 17.76 -18.59
CA LEU A 434 13.90 17.85 -18.40
C LEU A 434 14.53 18.99 -19.19
N GLN A 435 14.07 19.25 -20.42
CA GLN A 435 14.54 20.39 -21.21
C GLN A 435 14.25 21.72 -20.49
N GLN A 436 13.04 21.89 -19.97
CA GLN A 436 12.65 23.08 -19.21
C GLN A 436 13.43 23.21 -17.90
N TYR A 437 13.61 22.11 -17.17
CA TYR A 437 14.37 22.08 -15.93
C TYR A 437 15.83 22.48 -16.15
N LEU A 438 16.49 21.88 -17.16
CA LEU A 438 17.88 22.14 -17.47
C LEU A 438 18.12 23.56 -17.99
N SER A 439 17.21 24.10 -18.81
CA SER A 439 17.30 25.48 -19.30
C SER A 439 17.18 26.48 -18.15
N THR A 440 16.24 26.25 -17.23
CA THR A 440 16.04 27.06 -16.03
C THR A 440 17.26 26.98 -15.12
N LYS A 441 17.77 25.77 -14.85
CA LYS A 441 18.98 25.55 -14.05
C LYS A 441 20.19 26.27 -14.63
N ALA A 442 20.38 26.22 -15.95
CA ALA A 442 21.47 26.93 -16.63
C ALA A 442 21.31 28.46 -16.59
N HIS A 443 20.07 28.97 -16.64
CA HIS A 443 19.80 30.40 -16.49
C HIS A 443 20.13 30.89 -15.07
N VAL A 444 19.65 30.19 -14.04
CA VAL A 444 19.94 30.51 -12.63
C VAL A 444 21.44 30.44 -12.34
N LYS A 445 22.13 29.44 -12.89
CA LYS A 445 23.58 29.30 -12.72
C LYS A 445 24.34 30.51 -13.29
N ARG A 446 23.93 30.97 -14.49
CA ARG A 446 24.48 32.17 -15.14
C ARG A 446 24.17 33.45 -14.36
N SER A 447 22.95 33.61 -13.85
CA SER A 447 22.58 34.80 -13.06
C SER A 447 23.32 34.90 -11.73
N LEU A 448 23.74 33.76 -11.16
CA LEU A 448 24.52 33.69 -9.93
C LEU A 448 26.05 33.73 -10.16
N GLY A 449 26.51 33.88 -11.41
CA GLY A 449 27.94 33.89 -11.74
C GLY A 449 28.67 32.57 -11.46
N LEU A 450 27.93 31.47 -11.29
CA LEU A 450 28.50 30.15 -11.02
C LEU A 450 28.96 29.52 -12.33
N LYS A 451 30.22 29.08 -12.41
CA LYS A 451 30.77 28.37 -13.58
C LYS A 451 30.27 26.94 -13.69
#